data_AF-A0A6D2JFX5-F1
#
_entry.id   AF-A0A6D2JFX5-F1
#
_cell.length_a   1.000
_cell.length_b   1.000
_cell.length_c   1.000
_cell.angle_alpha   90.00
_cell.angle_beta   90.00
_cell.angle_gamma   90.00
#
_symmetry.space_group_name_H-M   'P 1'
#
loop_
_entity.id
_entity.type
_entity.pdbx_description
1 polymer ?
#
loop_
_entity_poly.entity_id
_entity_poly.type
_entity_poly.pdbx_seq_one_letter_code
_entity_poly.pdbx_strand_id
1 'polypeptide(L)'
;MWEPEIIKPDVELGNTYTPCNVVMADKMYRRDSHNSFVYDPKKNKWETDEMLNSKKWLWACVIDDVLYYHDLVENSLITYDPKKRCWGMVNGLQNLLAKTRGSELLKTVNYGRKLALFFHKGEVGTVEIWCAEISLERRERGEILGKVECCDQFMLDGDFYLEKSVAVML
;
A
#
# COMPACT_ATOMS: atom_id res chain seq x y z
N MET A 1 12.09 -28.21 19.57
CA MET A 1 13.05 -27.98 18.47
C MET A 1 12.21 -27.60 17.26
N TRP A 2 12.10 -26.31 16.96
CA TRP A 2 11.44 -25.85 15.73
C TRP A 2 12.54 -25.79 14.67
N GLU A 3 12.56 -26.75 13.76
CA GLU A 3 13.34 -26.61 12.53
C GLU A 3 12.46 -25.86 11.53
N PRO A 4 12.93 -24.76 10.93
CA PRO A 4 12.20 -24.15 9.83
C PRO A 4 12.31 -25.11 8.65
N GLU A 5 11.24 -25.83 8.32
CA GLU A 5 11.12 -26.42 6.99
C GLU A 5 11.21 -25.25 6.00
N ILE A 6 12.35 -25.16 5.32
CA ILE A 6 12.56 -24.18 4.25
C ILE A 6 11.68 -24.63 3.09
N ILE A 7 10.46 -24.09 3.04
CA ILE A 7 9.56 -24.25 1.90
C ILE A 7 10.24 -23.56 0.72
N LYS A 8 10.83 -24.35 -0.17
CA LYS A 8 11.29 -23.85 -1.46
C LYS A 8 10.04 -23.47 -2.25
N PRO A 9 9.87 -22.20 -2.63
CA PRO A 9 8.77 -21.85 -3.51
C PRO A 9 8.98 -22.57 -4.85
N ASP A 10 7.91 -23.16 -5.39
CA ASP A 10 7.88 -23.72 -6.76
C ASP A 10 7.99 -22.63 -7.85
N VAL A 11 8.13 -21.37 -7.43
CA VAL A 11 8.20 -20.19 -8.26
C VAL A 11 9.46 -19.41 -7.90
N GLU A 12 10.23 -19.01 -8.91
CA GLU A 12 11.36 -18.11 -8.71
C GLU A 12 10.85 -16.73 -8.28
N LEU A 13 11.06 -16.39 -7.00
CA LEU A 13 10.75 -15.06 -6.48
C LEU A 13 11.89 -14.12 -6.86
N GLY A 14 11.59 -13.08 -7.65
CA GLY A 14 12.56 -12.05 -7.98
C GLY A 14 13.04 -11.25 -6.75
N ASN A 15 14.17 -10.57 -6.94
CA ASN A 15 14.75 -9.69 -5.92
C ASN A 15 13.80 -8.50 -5.64
N THR A 16 13.57 -8.17 -4.36
CA THR A 16 12.67 -7.08 -3.97
C THR A 16 13.45 -5.91 -3.42
N TYR A 17 13.45 -4.80 -4.16
CA TYR A 17 14.02 -3.53 -3.69
C TYR A 17 13.07 -2.76 -2.75
N THR A 18 11.82 -3.19 -2.61
CA THR A 18 10.75 -2.41 -1.96
C THR A 18 9.80 -3.29 -1.13
N PRO A 19 9.13 -2.76 -0.09
CA PRO A 19 8.20 -3.51 0.73
C PRO A 19 6.87 -3.67 -0.02
N CYS A 20 6.87 -4.62 -0.93
CA CYS A 20 5.73 -5.04 -1.72
C CYS A 20 5.17 -6.35 -1.13
N ASN A 21 5.04 -6.42 0.19
CA ASN A 21 4.51 -7.59 0.89
C ASN A 21 3.37 -7.13 1.79
N VAL A 22 2.21 -7.75 1.66
CA VAL A 22 1.06 -7.50 2.52
C VAL A 22 0.38 -8.81 2.88
N VAL A 23 -0.35 -8.82 4.00
CA VAL A 23 -1.22 -9.93 4.38
C VAL A 23 -2.66 -9.44 4.31
N MET A 24 -3.50 -10.14 3.54
CA MET A 24 -4.93 -9.88 3.44
C MET A 24 -5.67 -11.19 3.17
N ALA A 25 -6.91 -11.32 3.63
CA ALA A 25 -7.75 -12.51 3.40
C ALA A 25 -7.04 -13.84 3.72
N ASP A 26 -6.36 -13.91 4.86
CA ASP A 26 -5.56 -15.05 5.35
C ASP A 26 -4.39 -15.50 4.44
N LYS A 27 -3.99 -14.68 3.48
CA LYS A 27 -2.91 -15.00 2.52
C LYS A 27 -1.84 -13.93 2.51
N MET A 28 -0.61 -14.34 2.20
CA MET A 28 0.48 -13.40 2.01
C MET A 28 0.60 -13.07 0.53
N TYR A 29 0.59 -11.78 0.21
CA TYR A 29 0.73 -11.25 -1.14
C TYR A 29 2.08 -10.59 -1.24
N ARG A 30 2.81 -10.89 -2.31
CA ARG A 30 4.14 -10.35 -2.59
C ARG A 30 4.20 -9.90 -4.03
N ARG A 31 4.93 -8.84 -4.34
CA ARG A 31 5.22 -8.45 -5.72
C ARG A 31 6.72 -8.21 -5.89
N ASP A 32 7.25 -8.67 -7.04
CA ASP A 32 8.60 -8.34 -7.48
C ASP A 32 8.56 -7.24 -8.57
N SER A 33 9.60 -7.14 -9.40
CA SER A 33 9.64 -6.14 -10.48
C SER A 33 8.58 -6.39 -11.57
N HIS A 34 8.12 -7.62 -11.76
CA HIS A 34 7.29 -8.06 -12.88
C HIS A 34 5.93 -8.61 -12.44
N ASN A 35 5.90 -9.43 -11.40
CA ASN A 35 4.76 -10.26 -11.01
C ASN A 35 4.38 -10.07 -9.55
N SER A 36 3.14 -10.43 -9.26
CA SER A 36 2.56 -10.59 -7.94
C SER A 36 2.27 -12.06 -7.70
N PHE A 37 2.54 -12.49 -6.48
CA PHE A 37 2.44 -13.84 -5.99
C PHE A 37 1.60 -13.87 -4.73
N VAL A 38 0.83 -14.93 -4.59
CA VAL A 38 -0.05 -15.18 -3.45
C VAL A 38 0.36 -16.50 -2.82
N TYR A 39 0.77 -16.45 -1.56
CA TYR A 39 1.02 -17.61 -0.75
C TYR A 39 -0.22 -17.97 0.06
N ASP A 40 -0.73 -19.17 -0.15
CA ASP A 40 -1.80 -19.76 0.65
C ASP A 40 -1.17 -20.68 1.71
N PRO A 41 -1.07 -20.25 2.99
CA PRO A 41 -0.44 -21.03 4.04
C PRO A 41 -1.19 -22.34 4.32
N LYS A 42 -2.50 -22.42 4.03
CA LYS A 42 -3.30 -23.64 4.24
C LYS A 42 -2.99 -24.71 3.20
N LYS A 43 -2.59 -24.29 1.99
CA LYS A 43 -2.19 -25.18 0.90
C LYS A 43 -0.67 -25.36 0.79
N ASN A 44 0.08 -24.60 1.58
CA ASN A 44 1.53 -24.46 1.47
C ASN A 44 2.00 -24.21 0.03
N LYS A 45 1.33 -23.28 -0.69
CA LYS A 45 1.52 -23.10 -2.13
C LYS A 45 1.57 -21.63 -2.52
N TRP A 46 2.46 -21.32 -3.46
CA TRP A 46 2.53 -20.04 -4.16
C TRP A 46 1.79 -20.09 -5.50
N GLU A 47 1.03 -19.05 -5.81
CA GLU A 47 0.31 -18.89 -7.08
C GLU A 47 0.49 -17.47 -7.61
N THR A 48 0.38 -17.27 -8.92
CA THR A 48 0.31 -15.94 -9.53
C THR A 48 -1.14 -15.47 -9.62
N ASP A 49 -1.35 -14.16 -9.66
CA ASP A 49 -2.68 -13.56 -9.87
C ASP A 49 -2.61 -12.55 -11.01
N GLU A 50 -3.15 -12.92 -12.17
CA GLU A 50 -3.08 -12.10 -13.40
C GLU A 50 -3.70 -10.71 -13.20
N MET A 51 -4.81 -10.63 -12.46
CA MET A 51 -5.45 -9.35 -12.20
C MET A 51 -4.59 -8.48 -11.29
N LEU A 52 -3.99 -9.05 -10.23
CA LEU A 52 -3.05 -8.33 -9.37
C LEU A 52 -1.79 -7.88 -10.15
N ASN A 53 -1.38 -8.63 -11.18
CA ASN A 53 -0.25 -8.28 -12.06
C ASN A 53 -0.52 -7.07 -12.97
N SER A 54 -1.79 -6.71 -13.21
CA SER A 54 -2.14 -5.57 -14.08
C SER A 54 -1.75 -4.20 -13.50
N LYS A 55 -1.35 -4.12 -12.23
CA LYS A 55 -0.92 -2.87 -11.57
C LYS A 55 0.40 -3.02 -10.81
N LYS A 56 1.12 -1.90 -10.72
CA LYS A 56 2.43 -1.80 -10.06
C LYS A 56 2.34 -1.25 -8.65
N TRP A 57 1.66 -2.00 -7.79
CA TRP A 57 1.47 -1.61 -6.40
C TRP A 57 2.79 -1.63 -5.63
N LEU A 58 3.07 -0.54 -4.90
CA LEU A 58 4.25 -0.32 -4.06
C LEU A 58 3.79 0.40 -2.79
N TRP A 59 4.50 0.18 -1.68
CA TRP A 59 4.21 0.88 -0.41
C TRP A 59 2.73 0.79 0.02
N ALA A 60 2.14 -0.37 -0.25
CA ALA A 60 0.73 -0.64 -0.03
C ALA A 60 0.46 -0.98 1.44
N CYS A 61 -0.72 -0.62 1.92
CA CYS A 61 -1.24 -1.09 3.20
C CYS A 61 -2.52 -1.90 3.01
N VAL A 62 -2.90 -2.67 4.03
CA VAL A 62 -4.16 -3.41 4.05
C VAL A 62 -5.05 -2.87 5.15
N ILE A 63 -6.30 -2.59 4.81
CA ILE A 63 -7.37 -2.20 5.74
C ILE A 63 -8.59 -3.07 5.41
N ASP A 64 -9.08 -3.82 6.39
CA ASP A 64 -10.25 -4.69 6.26
C ASP A 64 -10.18 -5.59 4.99
N ASP A 65 -9.09 -6.35 4.88
CA ASP A 65 -8.75 -7.26 3.78
C ASP A 65 -8.68 -6.64 2.37
N VAL A 66 -8.61 -5.31 2.27
CA VAL A 66 -8.45 -4.61 0.99
C VAL A 66 -7.08 -3.95 0.98
N LEU A 67 -6.34 -4.15 -0.11
CA LEU A 67 -5.06 -3.49 -0.36
C LEU A 67 -5.34 -2.08 -0.86
N TYR A 68 -4.60 -1.10 -0.34
CA TYR A 68 -4.59 0.29 -0.77
C TYR A 68 -3.17 0.67 -1.15
N TYR A 69 -2.99 1.33 -2.28
CA TYR A 69 -1.72 1.93 -2.67
C TYR A 69 -1.95 3.18 -3.51
N HIS A 70 -0.97 4.08 -3.55
CA HIS A 70 -1.02 5.24 -4.43
C HIS A 70 -0.41 4.90 -5.80
N ASP A 71 -1.19 5.08 -6.87
CA ASP A 71 -0.73 4.97 -8.25
C ASP A 71 -0.14 6.31 -8.69
N LEU A 72 1.19 6.34 -8.85
CA LEU A 72 1.95 7.53 -9.26
C LEU A 72 1.54 8.05 -10.65
N VAL A 73 1.15 7.16 -11.56
CA VAL A 73 0.85 7.51 -12.95
C VAL A 73 -0.51 8.18 -13.04
N GLU A 74 -1.51 7.54 -12.42
CA GLU A 74 -2.89 8.08 -12.36
C GLU A 74 -3.07 9.12 -11.25
N ASN A 75 -2.04 9.30 -10.41
CA ASN A 75 -2.06 10.10 -9.20
C ASN A 75 -3.34 9.89 -8.37
N SER A 76 -3.65 8.61 -8.14
CA SER A 76 -4.92 8.14 -7.58
C SER A 76 -4.67 7.10 -6.49
N LEU A 77 -5.53 7.06 -5.48
CA LEU A 77 -5.48 6.01 -4.46
C LEU A 77 -6.30 4.81 -4.95
N ILE A 78 -5.60 3.71 -5.21
CA ILE A 78 -6.13 2.51 -5.86
C ILE A 78 -6.30 1.39 -4.83
N THR A 79 -7.35 0.58 -5.00
CA THR A 79 -7.70 -0.52 -4.09
C THR A 79 -7.72 -1.86 -4.81
N TYR A 80 -7.35 -2.95 -4.14
CA TYR A 80 -7.58 -4.32 -4.63
C TYR A 80 -8.38 -5.13 -3.62
N ASP A 81 -9.52 -5.67 -4.08
CA ASP A 81 -10.33 -6.61 -3.32
C ASP A 81 -9.93 -8.04 -3.72
N PRO A 82 -9.24 -8.81 -2.84
CA PRO A 82 -8.81 -10.17 -3.14
C PRO A 82 -9.97 -11.16 -3.27
N LYS A 83 -11.15 -10.87 -2.69
CA LYS A 83 -12.33 -11.73 -2.79
C LYS A 83 -13.00 -11.58 -4.15
N LYS A 84 -13.05 -10.35 -4.66
CA LYS A 84 -13.60 -10.04 -5.99
C LYS A 84 -12.57 -10.14 -7.12
N ARG A 85 -11.29 -10.18 -6.78
CA ARG A 85 -10.15 -10.10 -7.70
C ARG A 85 -10.32 -8.93 -8.66
N CYS A 86 -10.54 -7.74 -8.12
CA CYS A 86 -10.71 -6.54 -8.94
C CYS A 86 -10.03 -5.32 -8.32
N TRP A 87 -9.62 -4.41 -9.21
CA TRP A 87 -9.14 -3.09 -8.84
C TRP A 87 -10.32 -2.12 -8.68
N GLY A 88 -10.14 -1.16 -7.79
CA GLY A 88 -11.04 -0.04 -7.57
C GLY A 88 -10.26 1.23 -7.29
N MET A 89 -10.97 2.32 -7.03
CA MET A 89 -10.41 3.63 -6.74
C MET A 89 -11.11 4.24 -5.53
N VAL A 90 -10.36 4.97 -4.72
CA VAL A 90 -10.90 5.80 -3.64
C VAL A 90 -11.27 7.17 -4.19
N ASN A 91 -12.54 7.52 -4.12
CA ASN A 91 -13.07 8.80 -4.58
C ASN A 91 -12.96 9.88 -3.47
N GLY A 92 -13.05 11.16 -3.83
CA GLY A 92 -13.13 12.27 -2.87
C GLY A 92 -11.79 12.86 -2.39
N LEU A 93 -10.67 12.37 -2.92
CA LEU A 93 -9.32 12.78 -2.51
C LEU A 93 -8.61 13.68 -3.52
N GLN A 94 -9.30 14.20 -4.54
CA GLN A 94 -8.68 14.92 -5.66
C GLN A 94 -7.82 16.12 -5.19
N ASN A 95 -8.30 16.88 -4.21
CA ASN A 95 -7.58 18.03 -3.67
C ASN A 95 -6.33 17.64 -2.88
N LEU A 96 -6.34 16.51 -2.17
CA LEU A 96 -5.15 16.00 -1.48
C LEU A 96 -4.12 15.50 -2.49
N LEU A 97 -4.55 14.68 -3.45
CA LEU A 97 -3.67 14.08 -4.45
C LEU A 97 -3.08 15.12 -5.40
N ALA A 98 -3.77 16.25 -5.63
CA ALA A 98 -3.16 17.38 -6.32
C ALA A 98 -1.91 17.93 -5.59
N LYS A 99 -1.88 17.88 -4.25
CA LYS A 99 -0.73 18.31 -3.43
C LYS A 99 0.43 17.32 -3.42
N THR A 100 0.20 16.07 -3.81
CA THR A 100 1.23 15.02 -3.85
C THR A 100 1.97 14.95 -5.17
N ARG A 101 1.61 15.78 -6.15
CA ARG A 101 2.23 15.78 -7.48
C ARG A 101 3.71 16.16 -7.38
N GLY A 102 4.56 15.37 -8.03
CA GLY A 102 6.01 15.56 -7.99
C GLY A 102 6.69 14.98 -6.75
N SER A 103 5.92 14.37 -5.83
CA SER A 103 6.49 13.65 -4.70
C SER A 103 7.16 12.34 -5.14
N GLU A 104 8.41 12.14 -4.73
CA GLU A 104 9.13 10.87 -4.93
C GLU A 104 8.83 9.84 -3.84
N LEU A 105 8.32 10.28 -2.68
CA LEU A 105 7.81 9.40 -1.61
C LEU A 105 6.29 9.41 -1.64
N LEU A 106 5.68 8.24 -1.82
CA LEU A 106 4.25 8.04 -1.62
C LEU A 106 4.02 6.72 -0.92
N LYS A 107 3.74 6.78 0.39
CA LYS A 107 3.60 5.59 1.23
C LYS A 107 2.24 5.57 1.92
N THR A 108 1.51 4.48 1.72
CA THR A 108 0.24 4.23 2.41
C THR A 108 0.48 3.37 3.64
N VAL A 109 -0.17 3.72 4.74
CA VAL A 109 -0.03 3.06 6.04
C VAL A 109 -1.40 2.87 6.65
N ASN A 110 -1.64 1.69 7.25
CA ASN A 110 -2.82 1.48 8.08
C ASN A 110 -2.59 2.13 9.45
N TYR A 111 -3.47 3.07 9.80
CA TYR A 111 -3.46 3.79 11.07
C TYR A 111 -4.85 3.66 11.72
N GLY A 112 -5.02 2.68 12.61
CA GLY A 112 -6.28 2.50 13.36
C GLY A 112 -7.51 2.33 12.47
N ARG A 113 -7.40 1.54 11.39
CA ARG A 113 -8.43 1.36 10.34
C ARG A 113 -8.70 2.58 9.45
N LYS A 114 -7.95 3.67 9.65
CA LYS A 114 -7.81 4.77 8.69
C LYS A 114 -6.56 4.54 7.86
N LEU A 115 -6.44 5.30 6.78
CA LEU A 115 -5.26 5.31 5.93
C LEU A 115 -4.46 6.57 6.21
N ALA A 116 -3.19 6.43 6.54
CA ALA A 116 -2.23 7.53 6.54
C ALA A 116 -1.45 7.51 5.22
N LEU A 117 -1.44 8.64 4.51
CA LEU A 117 -0.65 8.85 3.30
C LEU A 117 0.52 9.78 3.62
N PHE A 118 1.73 9.27 3.50
CA PHE A 118 2.96 10.04 3.61
C PHE A 118 3.43 10.47 2.24
N PHE A 119 3.82 11.74 2.11
CA PHE A 119 4.36 12.28 0.86
C PHE A 119 5.35 13.42 1.12
N HIS A 120 6.27 13.60 0.18
CA HIS A 120 7.17 14.74 0.15
C HIS A 120 6.46 15.97 -0.43
N LYS A 121 6.81 17.13 0.14
CA LYS A 121 6.42 18.43 -0.39
C LYS A 121 7.57 19.40 -0.16
N GLY A 122 7.87 20.23 -1.15
CA GLY A 122 8.96 21.21 -1.04
C GLY A 122 9.65 21.45 -2.36
N GLU A 123 10.62 22.35 -2.34
CA GLU A 123 11.49 22.68 -3.47
C GLU A 123 12.87 22.01 -3.29
N VAL A 124 13.68 22.04 -4.35
CA VAL A 124 15.05 21.52 -4.35
C VAL A 124 15.84 22.16 -3.20
N GLY A 125 16.27 21.34 -2.23
CA GLY A 125 17.05 21.75 -1.07
C GLY A 125 16.28 21.86 0.26
N THR A 126 14.95 21.81 0.24
CA THR A 126 14.11 21.72 1.45
C THR A 126 12.93 20.78 1.19
N VAL A 127 13.11 19.50 1.50
CA VAL A 127 12.02 18.53 1.45
C VAL A 127 11.32 18.54 2.81
N GLU A 128 10.00 18.40 2.82
CA GLU A 128 9.22 18.20 4.03
C GLU A 128 8.44 16.91 3.88
N ILE A 129 8.38 16.12 4.96
CA ILE A 129 7.52 14.95 5.01
C ILE A 129 6.16 15.41 5.56
N TRP A 130 5.13 15.23 4.74
CA TRP A 130 3.74 15.50 5.10
C TRP A 130 3.00 14.18 5.34
N CYS A 131 2.01 14.23 6.22
CA CYS A 131 1.12 13.10 6.50
C CYS A 131 -0.32 13.56 6.36
N ALA A 132 -1.13 12.82 5.61
CA ALA A 132 -2.56 12.98 5.55
C ALA A 132 -3.27 11.76 6.15
N GLU A 133 -4.09 11.99 7.18
CA GLU A 133 -4.98 10.96 7.72
C GLU A 133 -6.28 10.96 6.93
N ILE A 134 -6.68 9.79 6.44
CA ILE A 134 -7.81 9.59 5.54
C ILE A 134 -8.74 8.56 6.15
N SER A 135 -9.97 8.98 6.46
CA SER A 135 -11.05 8.05 6.76
C SER A 135 -11.62 7.45 5.48
N LEU A 136 -12.05 6.20 5.56
CA LEU A 136 -12.56 5.44 4.41
C LEU A 136 -14.01 5.01 4.68
N GLU A 137 -14.92 5.38 3.79
CA GLU A 137 -16.32 4.97 3.81
C GLU A 137 -16.58 4.02 2.64
N ARG A 138 -17.07 2.80 2.93
CA ARG A 138 -17.50 1.85 1.89
C ARG A 138 -18.99 2.03 1.63
N ARG A 139 -19.36 2.27 0.38
CA ARG A 139 -20.75 2.43 -0.07
C ARG A 139 -21.27 1.19 -0.80
N GLU A 140 -22.55 1.22 -1.13
CA GLU A 140 -23.17 0.19 -1.96
C GLU A 140 -22.41 -0.01 -3.26
N ARG A 141 -22.48 -1.23 -3.82
CA ARG A 141 -21.78 -1.64 -5.06
C ARG A 141 -20.24 -1.63 -4.97
N GLY A 142 -19.66 -1.39 -3.78
CA GLY A 142 -18.22 -1.47 -3.56
C GLY A 142 -17.47 -0.18 -3.87
N GLU A 143 -18.18 0.94 -4.01
CA GLU A 143 -17.55 2.26 -4.05
C GLU A 143 -16.88 2.57 -2.70
N ILE A 144 -15.72 3.23 -2.75
CA ILE A 144 -14.98 3.66 -1.56
C ILE A 144 -14.75 5.16 -1.67
N LEU A 145 -15.13 5.89 -0.62
CA LEU A 145 -14.86 7.32 -0.49
C LEU A 145 -13.82 7.57 0.59
N GLY A 146 -12.87 8.42 0.26
CA GLY A 146 -11.88 8.95 1.19
C GLY A 146 -12.27 10.35 1.63
N LYS A 147 -12.12 10.60 2.93
CA LYS A 147 -12.21 11.95 3.49
C LYS A 147 -10.94 12.24 4.27
N VAL A 148 -10.31 13.37 3.96
CA VAL A 148 -9.12 13.85 4.67
C VAL A 148 -9.57 14.38 6.04
N GLU A 149 -9.09 13.77 7.10
CA GLU A 149 -9.35 14.20 8.48
C GLU A 149 -8.33 15.24 8.94
N CYS A 150 -7.05 15.04 8.62
CA CYS A 150 -5.98 16.03 8.80
C CYS A 150 -4.93 15.89 7.71
N CYS A 151 -4.15 16.95 7.50
CA CYS A 151 -3.03 16.96 6.55
C CYS A 151 -2.02 18.01 7.01
N ASP A 152 -1.00 17.53 7.70
CA ASP A 152 -0.04 18.37 8.39
C ASP A 152 1.39 17.98 8.02
N GLN A 153 2.29 18.96 8.16
CA GLN A 153 3.72 18.72 8.10
C GLN A 153 4.11 17.83 9.28
N PHE A 154 4.70 16.69 9.00
CA PHE A 154 5.17 15.77 10.00
C PHE A 154 6.59 16.13 10.44
N MET A 155 7.51 16.34 9.50
CA MET A 155 8.92 16.69 9.77
C MET A 155 9.56 17.50 8.62
N LEU A 156 10.60 18.27 8.94
CA LEU A 156 11.57 18.82 7.98
C LEU A 156 12.58 17.74 7.61
N ASP A 157 12.94 17.62 6.33
CA ASP A 157 13.88 16.60 5.85
C ASP A 157 15.30 16.85 6.38
N GLY A 158 15.82 15.87 7.13
CA GLY A 158 17.23 15.47 7.07
C GLY A 158 17.31 14.11 6.35
N ASP A 159 18.48 13.53 6.16
CA ASP A 159 18.67 12.26 5.43
C ASP A 159 17.95 11.04 6.05
N PHE A 160 16.62 10.98 6.00
CA PHE A 160 15.80 9.94 6.62
C PHE A 160 14.96 9.21 5.57
N TYR A 161 15.01 7.87 5.63
CA TYR A 161 14.18 7.01 4.79
C TYR A 161 13.14 6.29 5.65
N LEU A 162 11.85 6.43 5.29
CA LEU A 162 10.75 5.77 6.00
C LEU A 162 10.67 4.29 5.61
N GLU A 163 11.41 3.43 6.31
CA GLU A 163 11.51 2.01 5.96
C GLU A 163 10.23 1.23 6.29
N LYS A 164 9.78 1.26 7.55
CA LYS A 164 8.56 0.59 8.02
C LYS A 164 7.78 1.48 8.99
N SER A 165 6.48 1.27 9.04
CA SER A 165 5.57 1.96 9.95
C SER A 165 4.77 0.91 10.72
N VAL A 166 4.70 1.07 12.04
CA VAL A 166 3.91 0.21 12.92
C VAL A 166 2.87 1.10 13.60
N ALA A 167 1.59 0.74 13.47
CA ALA A 167 0.55 1.39 14.25
C ALA A 167 0.64 0.90 15.70
N VAL A 168 0.88 1.81 16.63
CA VAL A 168 0.79 1.54 18.08
C VAL A 168 -0.56 2.09 18.54
N MET A 169 -1.49 1.19 18.86
CA MET A 169 -2.75 1.56 19.50
C MET A 169 -2.47 1.62 21.01
N LEU A 170 -2.58 2.82 21.60
CA LEU A 170 -2.49 3.03 23.06
C LEU A 170 -3.84 2.80 23.73
#